data_AF-A0A6L3II78-F1
#
_entry.id   AF-A0A6L3II78-F1
#
_cell.length_a   1.000
_cell.length_b   1.000
_cell.length_c   1.000
_cell.angle_alpha   90.00
_cell.angle_beta   90.00
_cell.angle_gamma   90.00
#
_symmetry.space_group_name_H-M   'P 1'
#
loop_
_entity.id
_entity.type
_entity.pdbx_description
1 polymer ?
#
loop_
_entity_poly.entity_id
_entity_poly.type
_entity_poly.pdbx_seq_one_letter_code
_entity_poly.pdbx_strand_id
1 'polypeptide(L)' 'MLDSRDMRLQLKVCDRTLIRWRMSGKLPSFKISGKVYFWAFDVYKFLREEYGTTALPEAFEEQEPITIKNSKTNGKSK' A
#
# COMPACT_ATOMS: atom_id res chain seq x y z
N MET A 1 1.81 12.42 -7.05
CA MET A 1 3.11 11.96 -7.56
C MET A 1 3.75 11.10 -6.47
N LEU A 2 4.28 9.93 -6.81
CA LEU A 2 4.82 8.98 -5.84
C LEU A 2 6.35 8.96 -5.94
N ASP A 3 7.03 8.87 -4.80
CA ASP A 3 8.48 8.67 -4.75
C ASP A 3 8.84 7.18 -4.65
N SER A 4 10.12 6.84 -4.72
CA SER A 4 10.57 5.44 -4.58
C SER A 4 10.25 4.82 -3.22
N ARG A 5 10.07 5.62 -2.15
CA ARG A 5 9.69 5.11 -0.83
C ARG A 5 8.23 4.70 -0.81
N ASP A 6 7.35 5.56 -1.28
CA ASP A 6 5.91 5.30 -1.41
C ASP A 6 5.66 4.06 -2.26
N MET A 7 6.38 3.94 -3.38
CA MET A 7 6.27 2.79 -4.28
C MET A 7 6.61 1.48 -3.59
N ARG A 8 7.65 1.46 -2.76
CA ARG A 8 8.02 0.25 -1.99
C ARG A 8 6.96 -0.11 -0.96
N LEU A 9 6.39 0.89 -0.28
CA LEU A 9 5.37 0.67 0.74
C LEU A 9 4.04 0.21 0.14
N GLN A 10 3.58 0.86 -0.94
CA GLN A 10 2.30 0.56 -1.57
C GLN A 10 2.32 -0.79 -2.32
N LEU A 11 3.40 -1.06 -3.05
CA LEU A 11 3.50 -2.28 -3.87
C LEU A 11 4.14 -3.45 -3.11
N LYS A 12 4.69 -3.21 -1.92
CA LYS A 12 5.46 -4.19 -1.13
C LYS A 12 6.61 -4.82 -1.93
N VAL A 13 7.29 -4.01 -2.75
CA VAL A 13 8.43 -4.44 -3.58
C VAL A 13 9.74 -3.80 -3.14
N CYS A 14 10.86 -4.38 -3.59
CA CYS A 14 12.20 -3.83 -3.36
C CYS A 14 12.66 -2.91 -4.50
N ASP A 15 13.70 -2.12 -4.24
CA ASP A 15 14.29 -1.19 -5.21
C ASP A 15 14.75 -1.89 -6.50
N ARG A 16 15.25 -3.13 -6.39
CA ARG A 16 15.67 -3.94 -7.55
C ARG A 16 14.51 -4.20 -8.52
N THR A 17 13.32 -4.45 -8.00
CA THR A 17 12.10 -4.65 -8.81
C THR A 17 11.68 -3.36 -9.50
N LEU A 18 11.68 -2.23 -8.79
CA LEU A 18 11.37 -0.91 -9.37
C LEU A 18 12.36 -0.53 -10.48
N ILE A 19 13.66 -0.79 -10.28
CA ILE A 19 14.68 -0.58 -11.31
C ILE A 19 14.40 -1.46 -12.53
N ARG A 20 14.08 -2.74 -12.32
CA ARG A 20 13.79 -3.67 -13.42
C ARG A 20 12.57 -3.22 -14.23
N TRP A 21 11.49 -2.81 -13.60
CA TRP A 21 10.30 -2.32 -14.31
C TRP A 21 10.55 -1.04 -15.09
N ARG A 22 11.39 -0.15 -14.56
CA ARG A 22 11.84 1.05 -15.28
C ARG A 22 12.70 0.70 -16.48
N MET A 23 13.69 -0.18 -16.33
CA MET A 23 14.56 -0.61 -17.44
C MET A 23 13.79 -1.40 -18.50
N SER A 24 12.75 -2.13 -18.09
CA SER A 24 11.86 -2.85 -18.99
C SER A 24 10.85 -1.94 -19.70
N GLY A 25 10.75 -0.66 -19.34
CA GLY A 25 9.78 0.28 -19.90
C GLY A 25 8.33 0.05 -19.48
N LYS A 26 8.07 -0.92 -18.59
CA LYS A 26 6.72 -1.26 -18.12
C LYS A 26 6.15 -0.21 -17.18
N LEU A 27 7.02 0.46 -16.42
CA LEU A 27 6.62 1.48 -15.46
C LEU A 27 7.27 2.82 -15.81
N PRO A 28 6.49 3.77 -16.36
CA PRO A 28 6.97 5.10 -16.68
C PRO A 28 7.48 5.81 -15.43
N SER A 29 8.65 6.46 -15.54
CA SER A 29 9.16 7.29 -14.47
C SER A 29 9.89 8.51 -15.02
N PHE A 30 9.95 9.55 -14.19
CA PHE A 30 10.58 10.82 -14.54
C PHE A 30 11.48 11.27 -13.39
N LYS A 31 12.32 12.26 -13.66
CA LYS A 31 13.28 12.79 -12.68
C LYS A 31 12.97 14.25 -12.39
N ILE A 32 12.90 14.60 -11.11
CA ILE A 32 12.89 15.99 -10.64
C ILE A 32 14.06 16.14 -9.68
N SER A 33 14.94 17.11 -9.95
CA SER A 33 16.09 17.40 -9.07
C SER A 33 16.95 16.16 -8.75
N GLY A 34 17.14 15.26 -9.73
CA GLY A 34 17.90 14.02 -9.57
C GLY A 34 17.17 12.87 -8.85
N LYS A 35 15.98 13.12 -8.29
CA LYS A 35 15.14 12.09 -7.66
C LYS A 35 14.13 11.54 -8.66
N VAL A 36 13.87 10.24 -8.56
CA VAL A 36 12.94 9.53 -9.44
C VAL A 36 11.54 9.58 -8.85
N TYR A 37 10.57 9.91 -9.69
CA TYR A 37 9.17 9.98 -9.34
C TYR A 37 8.30 9.24 -10.35
N PHE A 38 7.11 8.89 -9.91
CA PHE A 38 6.12 8.13 -10.66
C PHE A 38 4.79 8.87 -10.66
N TRP A 39 4.09 8.80 -11.79
CA TRP A 39 2.71 9.27 -11.87
C TRP A 39 1.81 8.25 -11.20
N ALA A 40 0.96 8.70 -10.29
CA ALA A 40 0.02 7.81 -9.62
C ALA A 40 -0.89 7.10 -10.64
N PHE A 41 -1.34 7.81 -11.67
CA PHE A 41 -2.16 7.26 -12.75
C PHE A 41 -1.48 6.08 -13.46
N ASP A 42 -0.21 6.24 -13.85
CA ASP A 42 0.55 5.18 -14.52
C ASP A 42 0.77 3.97 -13.61
N VAL A 43 1.02 4.20 -12.31
CA VAL A 43 1.16 3.13 -11.32
C VAL A 43 -0.14 2.35 -11.15
N TYR A 44 -1.28 3.04 -11.07
CA TYR A 44 -2.59 2.37 -10.98
C TYR A 44 -2.93 1.59 -12.25
N LYS A 45 -2.59 2.13 -13.43
CA LYS A 45 -2.77 1.43 -14.70
C LYS A 45 -1.88 0.18 -14.76
N PHE A 46 -0.61 0.32 -14.41
CA PHE A 46 0.35 -0.78 -14.35
C PHE A 46 -0.11 -1.89 -13.40
N LEU A 47 -0.61 -1.52 -12.21
CA LEU A 47 -1.19 -2.46 -11.26
C LEU A 47 -2.38 -3.22 -11.84
N ARG A 48 -3.30 -2.53 -12.51
CA ARG A 48 -4.46 -3.16 -13.14
C ARG A 48 -4.07 -4.09 -14.28
N GLU A 49 -3.04 -3.75 -15.04
CA GLU A 49 -2.64 -4.54 -16.21
C GLU A 49 -1.82 -5.78 -15.83
N GLU A 50 -0.91 -5.68 -14.85
CA GLU A 50 -0.06 -6.81 -14.42
C GLU A 50 -0.69 -7.64 -13.28
N TYR A 51 -1.55 -7.06 -12.44
CA TYR A 51 -2.16 -7.72 -11.28
C TYR A 51 -3.70 -7.81 -11.35
N GLY A 52 -4.35 -7.30 -12.40
CA GLY A 52 -5.81 -7.16 -12.49
C GLY A 52 -6.63 -8.43 -12.73
N THR A 53 -6.20 -9.59 -12.23
CA THR A 53 -7.04 -10.81 -12.21
C THR A 53 -7.02 -11.54 -10.87
N THR A 54 -6.26 -11.12 -9.85
CA THR A 54 -6.26 -11.82 -8.56
C THR A 54 -6.32 -10.86 -7.38
N ALA A 55 -7.34 -11.06 -6.56
CA ALA A 55 -7.56 -10.51 -5.22
C ALA A 55 -8.05 -9.06 -5.16
N LEU A 56 -9.37 -8.91 -5.08
CA LEU A 56 -9.94 -8.23 -3.93
C LEU A 56 -9.43 -8.98 -2.68
N PRO A 57 -8.54 -8.42 -1.84
CA PRO A 57 -8.52 -8.83 -0.46
C PRO A 57 -9.78 -8.27 0.18
N GLU A 58 -10.72 -9.17 0.45
CA GLU A 58 -11.72 -9.09 1.52
C GLU A 58 -11.00 -8.92 2.87
N ALA A 59 -10.33 -7.78 3.06
CA ALA A 59 -9.61 -7.44 4.28
C ALA A 59 -9.47 -5.91 4.40
N PHE A 60 -10.63 -5.25 4.43
CA PHE A 60 -10.81 -3.99 5.15
C PHE A 60 -11.85 -4.19 6.25
N GLU A 61 -11.62 -5.17 7.11
CA GLU A 61 -12.06 -5.24 8.50
C GLU A 61 -10.83 -5.86 9.19
N GLU A 62 -10.07 -5.19 10.06
CA GLU A 62 -10.44 -4.68 11.36
C GLU A 62 -9.52 -3.49 11.71
N GLN A 63 -10.08 -2.28 11.74
CA GLN A 63 -9.63 -1.27 12.71
C GLN A 63 -10.61 -1.37 13.87
N GLU A 64 -10.41 -2.34 14.76
CA GLU A 64 -11.11 -2.40 16.03
C GLU A 64 -10.74 -1.14 16.85
N PRO A 65 -11.70 -0.24 17.16
CA PRO A 65 -11.42 0.89 18.03
C PRO A 65 -11.19 0.37 19.45
N ILE A 66 -9.95 0.49 19.94
CA ILE A 66 -9.57 0.24 21.33
C ILE A 66 -10.47 1.01 22.32
N THR A 67 -11.52 0.34 22.82
CA THR A 67 -12.27 0.78 24.00
C THR A 67 -11.74 0.02 25.21
N ILE A 68 -10.92 0.68 26.02
CA ILE A 68 -10.51 0.18 27.33
C ILE A 68 -11.73 0.17 28.25
N LYS A 69 -11.96 -1.00 28.86
CA LYS A 69 -13.13 -1.36 29.67
C LYS A 69 -13.02 -0.79 31.08
N ASN A 70 -14.01 0.01 31.51
CA ASN A 70 -14.28 0.25 32.93
C ASN A 70 -15.60 -0.43 33.29
N SER A 71 -15.56 -1.59 33.93
CA SER A 71 -16.77 -2.19 34.52
C SER A 71 -16.48 -2.76 35.91
N LYS A 72 -16.93 -1.97 36.88
CA LYS A 72 -17.13 -2.23 38.30
C LYS A 72 -18.02 -3.46 38.48
N THR A 73 -17.53 -4.53 39.10
CA THR A 73 -18.34 -5.70 39.45
C THR A 73 -19.06 -5.45 40.78
N ASN A 74 -20.40 -5.49 40.74
CA ASN A 74 -21.26 -5.37 41.91
C ASN A 74 -21.56 -6.78 42.43
N GLY A 75 -21.17 -7.07 43.67
CA GLY A 75 -21.40 -8.34 44.34
C GLY A 75 -22.90 -8.56 44.64
N LYS A 76 -23.41 -9.74 44.29
CA LYS A 76 -24.77 -10.17 44.61
C LYS A 76 -24.68 -11.29 45.65
N SER A 77 -24.83 -10.93 46.93
CA SER A 77 -25.12 -11.89 48.00
C SER A 77 -26.62 -11.86 48.31
N LYS A 78 -27.27 -13.02 48.22
CA LYS A 78 -28.23 -13.54 49.20
C LYS A 78 -28.68 -14.94 48.78
#